data_AF-A0A4P5UR54-F1
#
_entry.id   AF-A0A4P5UR54-F1
#
_cell.length_a   1.000
_cell.length_b   1.000
_cell.length_c   1.000
_cell.angle_alpha   90.00
_cell.angle_beta   90.00
_cell.angle_gamma   90.00
#
_symmetry.space_group_name_H-M   'P 1'
#
loop_
_entity.id
_entity.type
_entity.pdbx_description
1 polymer ?
#
loop_
_entity_poly.entity_id
_entity_poly.type
_entity_poly.pdbx_seq_one_letter_code
_entity_poly.pdbx_strand_id
1 'polypeptide(L)'
;MDLEISDISSEAIHGHFLHIADINKMTHSLLNSSFEEILLLPGVHPQRADILPAGALILQELLLHFNIGGCIVSKKGLRFGVAYSIMDC
;
A
#
# COMPACT_ATOMS: atom_id res chain seq x y z
N MET A 1 0.28 9.13 -5.73
CA MET A 1 -0.96 8.35 -5.93
C MET A 1 -1.87 8.28 -4.71
N ASP A 2 -1.42 8.70 -3.53
CA ASP A 2 -2.27 9.51 -2.63
C ASP A 2 -1.37 10.63 -2.07
N LEU A 3 -0.34 10.24 -1.32
CA LEU A 3 0.65 11.17 -0.75
C LEU A 3 1.77 11.65 -1.72
N GLU A 4 1.88 11.05 -2.91
CA GLU A 4 2.95 11.35 -3.91
C GLU A 4 4.39 11.30 -3.37
N ILE A 5 4.64 10.45 -2.38
CA ILE A 5 5.96 10.29 -1.76
C ILE A 5 6.82 9.30 -2.54
N SER A 6 8.06 9.70 -2.87
CA SER A 6 9.07 8.83 -3.48
C SER A 6 9.90 8.05 -2.45
N ASP A 7 10.07 8.60 -1.24
CA ASP A 7 10.81 7.98 -0.15
C ASP A 7 9.90 7.24 0.84
N ILE A 8 9.93 5.91 0.80
CA ILE A 8 9.17 5.05 1.71
C ILE A 8 9.60 5.18 3.18
N SER A 9 10.75 5.81 3.45
CA SER A 9 11.22 6.14 4.80
C SER A 9 10.38 7.23 5.45
N SER A 10 9.64 8.03 4.67
CA SER A 10 8.81 9.13 5.17
C SER A 10 7.88 8.71 6.31
N GLU A 11 7.86 9.53 7.36
CA GLU A 11 7.00 9.38 8.52
C GLU A 11 5.53 9.64 8.18
N ALA A 12 5.25 10.40 7.13
CA ALA A 12 3.89 10.70 6.67
C ALA A 12 3.12 9.46 6.21
N ILE A 13 3.82 8.35 5.92
CA ILE A 13 3.20 7.07 5.52
C ILE A 13 2.62 6.34 6.74
N HIS A 14 3.28 6.40 7.90
CA HIS A 14 2.78 5.67 9.07
C HIS A 14 1.63 6.43 9.72
N GLY A 15 0.50 5.75 9.92
CA GLY A 15 -0.70 6.37 10.48
C GLY A 15 -1.55 7.12 9.45
N HIS A 16 -1.11 7.18 8.18
CA HIS A 16 -1.91 7.76 7.10
C HIS A 16 -3.20 6.97 6.89
N PHE A 17 -4.32 7.69 6.79
CA PHE A 17 -5.61 7.08 6.45
C PHE A 17 -5.80 7.09 4.94
N LEU A 18 -5.80 5.89 4.36
CA LEU A 18 -5.97 5.67 2.93
C LEU A 18 -7.45 5.40 2.63
N HIS A 19 -8.10 6.33 1.93
CA HIS A 19 -9.52 6.24 1.64
C HIS A 19 -9.81 5.23 0.52
N ILE A 20 -10.96 4.56 0.60
CA ILE A 20 -11.41 3.62 -0.44
C ILE A 20 -11.52 4.28 -1.82
N ALA A 21 -11.88 5.57 -1.88
CA ALA A 21 -11.96 6.31 -3.14
C ALA A 21 -10.59 6.39 -3.85
N ASP A 22 -9.51 6.57 -3.10
CA ASP A 22 -8.16 6.63 -3.66
C ASP A 22 -7.64 5.23 -4.00
N ILE A 23 -7.95 4.23 -3.16
CA ILE A 23 -7.69 2.82 -3.45
C ILE A 23 -8.36 2.40 -4.75
N ASN A 24 -9.61 2.78 -4.98
CA ASN A 24 -10.34 2.48 -6.21
C ASN A 24 -9.65 3.08 -7.44
N LYS A 25 -9.27 4.36 -7.37
CA LYS A 25 -8.56 5.05 -8.47
C LYS A 25 -7.20 4.40 -8.75
N MET A 26 -6.42 4.12 -7.70
CA MET A 26 -5.11 3.49 -7.83
C MET A 26 -5.22 2.08 -8.40
N THR A 27 -6.15 1.27 -7.89
CA THR A 27 -6.36 -0.11 -8.37
C THR A 27 -6.76 -0.11 -9.83
N HIS A 28 -7.70 0.75 -10.23
CA HIS A 28 -8.08 0.92 -11.63
C HIS A 28 -6.89 1.34 -12.50
N SER A 29 -6.09 2.31 -12.06
CA SER A 29 -4.90 2.74 -12.81
C SER A 29 -3.90 1.59 -12.97
N LEU A 30 -3.56 0.90 -11.88
CA LEU A 30 -2.58 -0.18 -11.87
C LEU A 30 -3.00 -1.37 -12.74
N LEU A 31 -4.28 -1.73 -12.74
CA LEU A 31 -4.81 -2.83 -13.57
C LEU A 31 -4.80 -2.50 -15.07
N ASN A 32 -4.78 -1.22 -15.43
CA ASN A 32 -4.76 -0.75 -16.82
C ASN A 32 -3.38 -0.27 -17.29
N SER A 33 -2.36 -0.35 -16.44
CA SER A 33 -0.99 0.03 -16.78
C SER A 33 -0.15 -1.16 -17.24
N SER A 34 0.80 -0.91 -18.14
CA SER A 34 1.84 -1.89 -18.48
C SER A 34 2.86 -2.04 -17.35
N PHE A 35 3.64 -3.12 -17.39
CA PHE A 35 4.74 -3.32 -16.44
C PHE A 35 5.76 -2.18 -16.47
N GLU A 36 6.09 -1.69 -17.66
CA GLU A 36 7.01 -0.57 -17.88
C GLU A 36 6.47 0.73 -17.29
N GLU A 37 5.16 0.98 -17.44
CA GLU A 37 4.50 2.15 -16.84
C GLU A 37 4.52 2.08 -15.31
N ILE A 38 4.25 0.90 -14.73
CA ILE A 38 4.28 0.69 -13.28
C ILE A 38 5.70 0.88 -12.72
N LEU A 39 6.73 0.44 -13.44
CA LEU A 39 8.13 0.63 -13.04
C LEU A 39 8.54 2.11 -12.94
N LEU A 40 7.87 3.00 -13.67
CA LEU A 40 8.13 4.43 -13.64
C LEU A 40 7.40 5.15 -12.50
N LEU A 41 6.48 4.46 -11.80
CA LEU A 41 5.74 5.07 -10.69
C LEU A 41 6.67 5.35 -9.50
N PRO A 42 6.63 6.57 -8.92
CA PRO A 42 7.40 6.91 -7.74
C PRO A 42 7.13 5.96 -6.56
N GLY A 43 8.18 5.51 -5.88
CA GLY A 43 8.07 4.65 -4.69
C GLY A 43 7.80 3.17 -5.00
N VAL A 44 7.61 2.77 -6.26
CA VAL A 44 7.49 1.36 -6.65
C VAL A 44 8.87 0.70 -6.66
N HIS A 45 9.01 -0.37 -5.89
CA HIS A 45 10.21 -1.20 -5.93
C HIS A 45 10.16 -2.12 -7.17
N PRO A 46 11.23 -2.25 -7.99
CA PRO A 46 11.19 -3.01 -9.24
C PRO A 46 10.69 -4.45 -9.10
N GLN A 47 11.13 -5.15 -8.04
CA GLN A 47 10.69 -6.52 -7.74
C GLN A 47 9.23 -6.64 -7.24
N ARG A 48 8.50 -5.53 -7.16
CA ARG A 48 7.09 -5.50 -6.76
C ARG A 48 6.18 -5.02 -7.88
N ALA A 49 6.72 -4.51 -8.98
CA ALA A 49 5.94 -3.86 -10.03
C ALA A 49 4.94 -4.82 -10.70
N ASP A 50 5.37 -6.06 -10.93
CA ASP A 50 4.56 -7.13 -11.52
C ASP A 50 3.40 -7.59 -10.63
N ILE A 51 3.58 -7.58 -9.31
CA ILE A 51 2.56 -8.02 -8.34
C ILE A 51 1.72 -6.87 -7.75
N LEU A 52 2.10 -5.62 -7.97
CA LEU A 52 1.45 -4.45 -7.37
C LEU A 52 -0.05 -4.33 -7.74
N PRO A 53 -0.47 -4.55 -9.00
CA PRO A 53 -1.90 -4.50 -9.35
C PRO A 53 -2.74 -5.54 -8.59
N ALA A 54 -2.21 -6.76 -8.42
CA ALA A 54 -2.90 -7.82 -7.68
C ALA A 54 -3.05 -7.47 -6.19
N GLY A 55 -2.00 -6.89 -5.58
CA GLY A 55 -2.06 -6.44 -4.19
C GLY A 55 -3.09 -5.32 -3.97
N ALA A 56 -3.16 -4.36 -4.90
CA ALA A 56 -4.16 -3.29 -4.86
C ALA A 56 -5.59 -3.84 -4.95
N LEU A 57 -5.83 -4.79 -5.86
CA LEU A 57 -7.13 -5.44 -6.02
C LEU A 57 -7.55 -6.21 -4.75
N ILE A 58 -6.65 -6.96 -4.12
CA ILE A 58 -6.96 -7.68 -2.87
C ILE A 58 -7.39 -6.70 -1.77
N LEU A 59 -6.68 -5.58 -1.61
CA LEU A 59 -7.04 -4.57 -0.62
C LEU A 59 -8.39 -3.92 -0.93
N GLN A 60 -8.64 -3.58 -2.21
CA GLN A 60 -9.91 -3.02 -2.66
C GLN A 60 -11.07 -3.97 -2.31
N GLU A 61 -10.97 -5.24 -2.71
CA GLU A 61 -12.02 -6.24 -2.48
C GLU A 61 -12.26 -6.50 -1.00
N LEU A 62 -11.20 -6.50 -0.16
CA LEU A 62 -11.36 -6.58 1.29
C LEU A 62 -12.19 -5.42 1.84
N LEU A 63 -11.88 -4.18 1.46
CA LEU A 63 -12.61 -3.02 1.97
C LEU A 63 -14.06 -2.98 1.47
N LEU A 64 -14.30 -3.35 0.21
CA LEU A 64 -15.65 -3.46 -0.35
C LEU A 64 -16.46 -4.56 0.34
N HIS A 65 -15.87 -5.73 0.55
CA HIS A 65 -16.52 -6.87 1.22
C HIS A 65 -16.99 -6.52 2.64
N PHE A 66 -16.17 -5.79 3.40
CA PHE A 66 -16.50 -5.38 4.77
C PHE A 66 -17.24 -4.04 4.86
N ASN A 67 -17.52 -3.37 3.72
CA ASN A 67 -18.13 -2.05 3.66
C ASN A 67 -17.38 -0.99 4.50
N ILE A 68 -16.04 -0.98 4.40
CA ILE A 68 -15.15 -0.08 5.15
C ILE A 68 -14.68 1.06 4.23
N GLY A 69 -14.72 2.30 4.73
CA GLY A 69 -14.36 3.50 3.95
C GLY A 69 -12.86 3.73 3.69
N GLY A 70 -11.98 2.88 4.21
CA GLY A 70 -10.52 3.04 4.10
C GLY A 70 -9.76 2.26 5.17
N CYS A 71 -8.45 2.42 5.21
CA CYS A 71 -7.60 1.78 6.21
C CYS A 71 -6.45 2.68 6.66
N ILE A 72 -5.89 2.39 7.83
CA ILE A 72 -4.70 3.09 8.35
C ILE A 72 -3.45 2.32 7.93
N VAL A 73 -2.48 3.02 7.33
CA VAL A 73 -1.22 2.42 6.89
C VAL A 73 -0.25 2.27 8.07
N SER A 74 0.32 1.07 8.23
CA SER A 74 1.33 0.78 9.25
C SER A 74 2.65 0.32 8.64
N LYS A 75 3.76 0.96 9.01
CA LYS A 75 5.12 0.50 8.70
C LYS A 75 5.60 -0.59 9.66
N LYS A 76 4.87 -0.82 10.75
CA LYS A 76 5.17 -1.81 11.79
C LYS A 76 4.52 -3.14 11.43
N GLY A 77 5.24 -3.95 10.66
CA GLY A 77 4.82 -5.31 10.28
C GLY A 77 5.37 -6.39 11.21
N LEU A 78 5.39 -7.64 10.71
CA LEU A 78 5.79 -8.83 11.47
C LEU A 78 7.15 -8.69 12.17
N ARG A 79 8.17 -8.17 11.47
CA ARG A 79 9.52 -7.99 12.05
C ARG A 79 9.52 -7.06 13.26
N PHE A 80 8.72 -5.99 13.21
CA PHE A 80 8.55 -5.10 14.36
C PHE A 80 7.85 -5.82 15.51
N GLY A 81 6.79 -6.58 15.21
CA GLY A 81 6.07 -7.38 16.21
C GLY A 81 6.96 -8.40 16.91
N VAL A 82 7.83 -9.11 16.18
CA VAL A 82 8.80 -10.05 16.76
C VAL A 82 9.79 -9.33 17.66
N ALA A 83 10.41 -8.23 17.20
CA ALA A 83 11.35 -7.47 18.02
C ALA A 83 10.69 -6.96 19.31
N TYR A 84 9.47 -6.43 19.19
CA TYR A 84 8.66 -5.96 20.32
C TYR A 84 8.37 -7.09 21.32
N SER A 85 7.95 -8.26 20.85
CA SER A 85 7.64 -9.41 21.71
C SER A 85 8.83 -9.95 22.51
N ILE A 86 10.06 -9.70 22.05
CA ILE A 86 11.30 -10.13 22.74
C ILE A 86 11.73 -9.09 23.79
N MET A 87 11.37 -7.81 23.61
CA MET A 87 11.71 -6.73 24.54
C MET A 87 10.72 -6.60 25.72
N ASP A 88 9.49 -7.04 25.54
CA ASP A 88 8.45 -7.07 26.59
C ASP A 88 8.61 -8.26 27.58
N CYS A 89 9.83 -8.83 27.67
CA CYS A 89 10.22 -9.87 28.62
C CYS A 89 10.90 -9.30 29.87
#